data_AF-A0A936DB05-F1
#
_entry.id   AF-A0A936DB05-F1
#
_cell.length_a   1.000
_cell.length_b   1.000
_cell.length_c   1.000
_cell.angle_alpha   90.00
_cell.angle_beta   90.00
_cell.angle_gamma   90.00
#
_symmetry.space_group_name_H-M   'P 1'
#
loop_
_entity.id
_entity.type
_entity.pdbx_description
1 polymer ?
#
loop_
_entity_poly.entity_id
_entity_poly.type
_entity_poly.pdbx_seq_one_letter_code
_entity_poly.pdbx_strand_id
1 'polypeptide(L)'
;MRRALAVLFVLGVAGLGGGLFLACRDDSPPAQACRNIPAGGCPRARGVACTDPACEAVYLCNEDGTWTLERTCPKRQELPDTAPPPAEGDGAPPAQDSGFVVPPGANGGPGCLPLQSPDCSLGLALSCTKGCCGCEDLFVCENGGWNPWGVCGDAGVTKTGK
;
A
#
# COMPACT_ATOMS: atom_id res chain seq x y z
N MET A 1 -69.13 -48.17 -47.95
CA MET A 1 -69.56 -46.77 -48.17
C MET A 1 -68.45 -45.84 -47.67
N ARG A 2 -68.07 -44.82 -48.47
CA ARG A 2 -67.36 -43.54 -48.15
C ARG A 2 -66.01 -43.65 -47.38
N ARG A 3 -64.82 -43.46 -47.98
CA ARG A 3 -64.14 -42.28 -48.59
C ARG A 3 -63.93 -41.07 -47.64
N ALA A 4 -62.73 -40.48 -47.80
CA ALA A 4 -62.27 -39.11 -47.52
C ALA A 4 -61.57 -38.89 -46.17
N LEU A 5 -60.24 -38.68 -46.18
CA LEU A 5 -59.50 -37.39 -46.29
C LEU A 5 -59.50 -36.63 -44.94
N ALA A 6 -58.31 -36.42 -44.34
CA ALA A 6 -57.54 -35.16 -44.42
C ALA A 6 -58.19 -34.08 -43.50
N VAL A 7 -57.53 -33.23 -42.71
CA VAL A 7 -56.24 -32.56 -42.87
C VAL A 7 -56.13 -31.54 -41.70
N LEU A 8 -54.91 -31.13 -41.31
CA LEU A 8 -54.55 -29.89 -40.57
C LEU A 8 -55.09 -29.71 -39.11
N PHE A 9 -54.50 -28.98 -38.16
CA PHE A 9 -53.25 -28.22 -37.92
C PHE A 9 -53.45 -27.53 -36.54
N VAL A 10 -52.40 -26.89 -36.02
CA VAL A 10 -52.40 -25.79 -35.02
C VAL A 10 -52.19 -26.15 -33.53
N LEU A 11 -50.95 -25.84 -33.11
CA LEU A 11 -50.47 -25.15 -31.90
C LEU A 11 -51.13 -25.39 -30.53
N GLY A 12 -50.31 -25.86 -29.59
CA GLY A 12 -50.47 -25.65 -28.16
C GLY A 12 -49.13 -25.31 -27.51
N VAL A 13 -48.90 -24.01 -27.30
CA VAL A 13 -47.77 -23.44 -26.56
C VAL A 13 -47.88 -23.83 -25.08
N ALA A 14 -46.85 -24.49 -24.53
CA ALA A 14 -46.67 -24.58 -23.08
C ALA A 14 -45.20 -24.27 -22.78
N GLY A 15 -44.97 -23.05 -22.32
CA GLY A 15 -43.66 -22.53 -21.98
C GLY A 15 -43.00 -23.35 -20.87
N LEU A 16 -41.77 -23.75 -21.13
CA LEU A 16 -40.82 -24.09 -20.08
C LEU A 16 -39.84 -22.92 -19.98
N GLY A 17 -40.02 -22.15 -18.91
CA GLY A 17 -39.10 -21.11 -18.49
C GLY A 17 -37.73 -21.72 -18.21
N GLY A 18 -36.84 -21.63 -19.19
CA GLY A 18 -35.40 -21.73 -18.96
C GLY A 18 -34.91 -20.37 -18.54
N GLY A 19 -34.60 -20.22 -17.25
CA GLY A 19 -33.92 -19.03 -16.72
C GLY A 19 -32.61 -18.81 -17.48
N LEU A 20 -32.60 -17.78 -18.33
CA LEU A 20 -31.37 -17.17 -18.81
C LEU A 20 -30.72 -16.49 -17.61
N PHE A 21 -29.87 -17.24 -16.90
CA PHE A 21 -28.91 -16.64 -16.01
C PHE A 21 -28.04 -15.70 -16.84
N LEU A 22 -28.23 -14.41 -16.55
CA LEU A 22 -27.34 -13.31 -16.92
C LEU A 22 -25.90 -13.78 -16.71
N ALA A 23 -25.19 -14.05 -17.80
CA ALA A 23 -23.75 -13.98 -17.80
C ALA A 23 -23.40 -12.52 -17.50
N CYS A 24 -23.23 -12.18 -16.22
CA CYS A 24 -22.48 -11.00 -15.82
C CYS A 24 -21.07 -11.19 -16.37
N ARG A 25 -20.86 -10.74 -17.61
CA ARG A 25 -19.55 -10.40 -18.12
C ARG A 25 -19.13 -9.14 -17.36
N ASP A 26 -18.46 -9.34 -16.23
CA ASP A 26 -17.57 -8.33 -15.66
C ASP A 26 -16.36 -8.17 -16.59
N ASP A 27 -16.61 -7.67 -17.80
CA ASP A 27 -15.60 -7.20 -18.75
C ASP A 27 -15.41 -5.69 -18.52
N SER A 28 -15.26 -5.29 -17.24
CA SER A 28 -14.75 -3.96 -16.92
C SER A 28 -13.25 -4.01 -17.19
N PRO A 29 -12.72 -3.27 -18.20
CA PRO A 29 -11.28 -3.17 -18.35
C PRO A 29 -10.70 -2.70 -17.02
N PRO A 30 -9.63 -3.35 -16.50
CA PRO A 30 -9.05 -2.92 -15.24
C PRO A 30 -8.72 -1.43 -15.38
N ALA A 31 -9.27 -0.61 -14.48
CA ALA A 31 -8.97 0.83 -14.44
C ALA A 31 -7.45 0.97 -14.61
N GLN A 32 -7.03 1.61 -15.70
CA GLN A 32 -5.61 1.69 -16.02
C GLN A 32 -4.95 2.51 -14.92
N ALA A 33 -4.35 1.82 -13.95
CA ALA A 33 -3.64 2.46 -12.86
C ALA A 33 -2.58 3.37 -13.49
N CYS A 34 -2.63 4.66 -13.15
CA CYS A 34 -1.68 5.62 -13.68
C CYS A 34 -0.26 5.10 -13.48
N ARG A 35 0.48 4.98 -14.59
CA ARG A 35 1.84 4.45 -14.59
C ARG A 35 2.81 5.62 -14.51
N ASN A 36 3.82 5.50 -13.66
CA ASN A 36 4.91 6.47 -13.49
C ASN A 36 4.42 7.90 -13.16
N ILE A 37 4.39 8.23 -11.88
CA ILE A 37 4.08 9.58 -11.43
C ILE A 37 5.16 10.58 -11.91
N PRO A 38 4.80 11.85 -12.21
CA PRO A 38 5.80 12.87 -12.55
C PRO A 38 6.87 13.02 -11.46
N ALA A 39 8.07 13.46 -11.85
CA ALA A 39 9.19 13.64 -10.92
C ALA A 39 8.82 14.58 -9.75
N GLY A 40 9.21 14.19 -8.53
CA GLY A 40 8.83 14.91 -7.30
C GLY A 40 7.34 14.80 -6.93
N GLY A 41 6.56 14.03 -7.70
CA GLY A 41 5.13 13.86 -7.49
C GLY A 41 4.80 12.70 -6.55
N CYS A 42 3.79 12.89 -5.69
CA CYS A 42 3.19 11.82 -4.88
C CYS A 42 1.72 11.65 -5.21
N PRO A 43 1.21 10.40 -5.19
CA PRO A 43 -0.20 10.17 -5.38
C PRO A 43 -0.99 10.75 -4.21
N ARG A 44 -2.25 11.13 -4.46
CA ARG A 44 -3.15 11.63 -3.43
C ARG A 44 -3.42 10.58 -2.34
N ALA A 45 -2.62 10.62 -1.27
CA ALA A 45 -2.81 9.81 -0.07
C ALA A 45 -3.51 10.64 1.02
N ARG A 46 -4.86 10.70 0.99
CA ARG A 46 -5.73 11.26 2.06
C ARG A 46 -5.17 12.46 2.86
N GLY A 47 -4.51 13.41 2.20
CA GLY A 47 -3.96 14.61 2.81
C GLY A 47 -2.53 14.54 3.34
N VAL A 48 -1.91 13.37 3.47
CA VAL A 48 -0.55 13.19 4.03
C VAL A 48 0.58 13.20 3.00
N ALA A 49 0.26 13.40 1.71
CA ALA A 49 1.26 13.38 0.64
C ALA A 49 2.38 14.43 0.82
N CYS A 50 2.07 15.63 1.34
CA CYS A 50 3.08 16.68 1.57
C CYS A 50 3.85 16.55 2.88
N THR A 51 3.62 15.48 3.65
CA THR A 51 4.38 15.22 4.88
C THR A 51 5.74 14.60 4.54
N ASP A 52 5.82 13.86 3.43
CA ASP A 52 7.04 13.27 2.90
C ASP A 52 7.96 14.37 2.32
N PRO A 53 9.21 14.50 2.80
CA PRO A 53 10.16 15.49 2.29
C PRO A 53 10.57 15.29 0.83
N ALA A 54 10.41 14.09 0.27
CA ALA A 54 10.63 13.82 -1.14
C ALA A 54 9.45 14.29 -2.02
N CYS A 55 8.35 14.74 -1.41
CA CYS A 55 7.16 15.16 -2.12
C CYS A 55 7.17 16.66 -2.42
N GLU A 56 7.36 17.00 -3.70
CA GLU A 56 7.27 18.37 -4.19
C GLU A 56 5.84 18.75 -4.57
N ALA A 57 5.04 17.78 -5.02
CA ALA A 57 3.68 18.01 -5.49
C ALA A 57 2.78 16.77 -5.37
N VAL A 58 1.47 16.99 -5.20
CA VAL A 58 0.46 15.93 -5.16
C VAL A 58 -0.24 15.83 -6.50
N TYR A 59 -0.29 14.62 -7.04
CA TYR A 59 -0.97 14.31 -8.29
C TYR A 59 -2.18 13.40 -8.07
N LEU A 60 -3.26 13.70 -8.79
CA LEU A 60 -4.44 12.87 -8.92
C LEU A 60 -4.26 11.95 -10.13
N CYS A 61 -4.51 10.66 -9.93
CA CYS A 61 -4.67 9.71 -11.03
C CYS A 61 -6.10 9.79 -11.54
N ASN A 62 -6.28 10.20 -12.78
CA ASN A 62 -7.58 10.25 -13.46
C ASN A 62 -7.97 8.87 -14.00
N GLU A 63 -9.26 8.70 -14.30
CA GLU A 63 -9.81 7.44 -14.85
C GLU A 63 -9.25 7.11 -16.25
N ASP A 64 -8.78 8.13 -16.98
CA ASP A 64 -8.11 8.00 -18.28
C ASP A 64 -6.62 7.63 -18.18
N GLY A 65 -6.12 7.40 -16.95
CA GLY A 65 -4.72 7.06 -16.70
C GLY A 65 -3.77 8.26 -16.69
N THR A 66 -4.28 9.49 -16.77
CA THR A 66 -3.45 10.72 -16.74
C THR A 66 -3.23 11.24 -15.32
N TRP A 67 -2.07 11.87 -15.10
CA TRP A 67 -1.76 12.57 -13.86
C TRP A 67 -2.15 14.04 -13.96
N THR A 68 -2.99 14.51 -13.04
CA THR A 68 -3.30 15.94 -12.89
C THR A 68 -2.68 16.47 -11.61
N LEU A 69 -1.97 17.60 -11.71
CA LEU A 69 -1.44 18.28 -10.54
C LEU A 69 -2.61 18.80 -9.69
N GLU A 70 -2.73 18.30 -8.47
CA GLU A 70 -3.77 18.76 -7.53
C GLU A 70 -3.25 19.96 -6.72
N ARG A 71 -2.02 19.86 -6.20
CA ARG A 71 -1.39 20.94 -5.41
C ARG A 71 0.12 20.77 -5.33
N THR A 72 0.84 21.89 -5.21
CA THR A 72 2.26 21.90 -4.88
C THR A 72 2.44 21.89 -3.37
N CYS A 73 3.38 21.09 -2.87
CA CYS A 73 3.70 21.08 -1.46
C CYS A 73 4.50 22.35 -1.11
N PRO A 74 4.24 23.01 0.03
CA PRO A 74 5.01 24.17 0.43
C PRO A 74 6.48 23.75 0.55
N LYS A 75 7.39 24.53 -0.06
CA LYS A 75 8.82 24.37 0.19
C LYS A 75 9.03 24.49 1.69
N ARG A 76 9.42 23.40 2.34
CA ARG A 76 9.84 23.45 3.73
C ARG A 76 11.04 24.37 3.74
N GLN A 77 10.92 25.51 4.44
CA GLN A 77 12.09 26.31 4.77
C GLN A 77 13.07 25.33 5.42
N GLU A 78 14.27 25.19 4.85
CA GLU A 78 15.37 24.56 5.55
C GLU A 78 15.43 25.25 6.91
N LEU A 79 15.02 24.55 7.96
CA LEU A 79 15.17 25.08 9.30
C LEU A 79 16.68 25.31 9.44
N PRO A 80 17.13 26.54 9.75
CA PRO A 80 18.53 26.73 10.09
C PRO A 80 18.83 25.75 11.24
N ASP A 81 19.97 25.05 11.15
CA ASP A 81 20.44 24.01 12.10
C ASP A 81 20.54 24.46 13.57
N THR A 82 20.10 25.68 13.87
CA THR A 82 20.13 26.36 15.17
C THR A 82 18.74 26.69 15.74
N ALA A 83 17.64 26.32 15.08
CA ALA A 83 16.32 26.48 15.67
C ALA A 83 16.14 25.52 16.86
N PRO A 84 15.93 26.01 18.10
CA PRO A 84 15.56 25.13 19.20
C PRO A 84 14.24 24.42 18.87
N PRO A 85 14.07 23.15 19.27
CA PRO A 85 12.87 22.39 18.95
C PRO A 85 11.62 23.15 19.44
N PRO A 86 10.52 23.15 18.67
CA PRO A 86 9.27 23.75 19.11
C PRO A 86 8.82 23.07 20.41
N ALA A 87 8.34 23.86 21.37
CA ALA A 87 7.83 23.35 22.63
C ALA A 87 6.81 22.24 22.37
N GLU A 88 7.09 21.07 22.95
CA GLU A 88 6.23 19.89 22.90
C GLU A 88 4.83 20.26 23.39
N GLY A 89 3.85 20.19 22.50
CA GLY A 89 2.44 20.25 22.87
C GLY A 89 2.06 18.93 23.53
N ASP A 90 1.66 19.00 24.80
CA ASP A 90 1.15 17.88 25.59
C ASP A 90 0.08 17.09 24.80
N GLY A 91 0.40 15.86 24.36
CA GLY A 91 -0.64 14.96 23.84
C GLY A 91 -0.26 13.83 22.90
N ALA A 92 1.00 13.68 22.47
CA ALA A 92 1.44 12.48 21.76
C ALA A 92 2.34 11.64 22.68
N PRO A 93 2.11 10.31 22.84
CA PRO A 93 3.13 9.48 23.47
C PRO A 93 4.42 9.67 22.68
N PRO A 94 5.57 9.88 23.35
CA PRO A 94 6.81 10.15 22.66
C PRO A 94 7.04 9.01 21.67
N ALA A 95 7.26 9.36 20.40
CA ALA A 95 7.94 8.47 19.49
C ALA A 95 9.19 8.02 20.26
N GLN A 96 9.26 6.74 20.61
CA GLN A 96 10.42 6.20 21.30
C GLN A 96 11.59 6.46 20.35
N ASP A 97 12.38 7.49 20.67
CA ASP A 97 13.67 7.77 20.09
C ASP A 97 14.55 6.61 20.54
N SER A 98 14.41 5.51 19.81
CA SER A 98 15.10 4.26 20.05
C SER A 98 16.56 4.60 19.83
N GLY A 99 17.29 4.98 20.89
CA GLY A 99 18.53 5.80 20.91
C GLY A 99 19.73 5.26 20.12
N PHE A 100 19.50 4.91 18.87
CA PHE A 100 20.38 4.32 17.89
C PHE A 100 20.00 4.89 16.52
N VAL A 101 21.03 5.15 15.70
CA VAL A 101 20.83 5.54 14.31
C VAL A 101 20.36 4.32 13.53
N VAL A 102 19.28 4.47 12.75
CA VAL A 102 18.78 3.40 11.88
C VAL A 102 19.82 3.13 10.78
N PRO A 103 20.39 1.92 10.68
CA PRO A 103 21.42 1.61 9.70
C PRO A 103 20.86 1.56 8.27
N PRO A 104 21.71 1.78 7.25
CA PRO A 104 21.38 1.49 5.86
C PRO A 104 20.89 0.04 5.71
N GLY A 105 19.92 -0.21 4.83
CA GLY A 105 19.37 -1.54 4.62
C GLY A 105 18.32 -1.98 5.65
N ALA A 106 17.96 -1.13 6.61
CA ALA A 106 16.90 -1.42 7.59
C ALA A 106 15.53 -1.68 6.95
N ASN A 107 15.24 -1.09 5.78
CA ASN A 107 14.02 -1.34 5.02
C ASN A 107 14.17 -2.47 3.98
N GLY A 108 15.29 -3.20 3.99
CA GLY A 108 15.71 -4.10 2.92
C GLY A 108 16.62 -3.42 1.89
N GLY A 109 16.89 -4.14 0.80
CA GLY A 109 17.80 -3.68 -0.25
C GLY A 109 17.93 -4.69 -1.38
N PRO A 110 18.66 -4.33 -2.46
CA PRO A 110 18.89 -5.24 -3.59
C PRO A 110 19.48 -6.58 -3.14
N GLY A 111 18.87 -7.68 -3.59
CA GLY A 111 19.31 -9.05 -3.26
C GLY A 111 18.67 -9.66 -2.02
N CYS A 112 18.12 -8.86 -1.10
CA CYS A 112 17.44 -9.39 0.09
C CYS A 112 16.01 -9.82 -0.25
N LEU A 113 15.74 -11.12 -0.08
CA LEU A 113 14.42 -11.71 -0.29
C LEU A 113 13.45 -11.29 0.83
N PRO A 114 12.12 -11.42 0.64
CA PRO A 114 11.17 -11.18 1.73
C PRO A 114 11.44 -12.09 2.94
N LEU A 115 11.51 -11.50 4.14
CA LEU A 115 11.60 -12.25 5.40
C LEU A 115 10.27 -12.96 5.69
N GLN A 116 10.35 -14.08 6.41
CA GLN A 116 9.17 -14.82 6.85
C GLN A 116 8.86 -14.42 8.29
N SER A 117 7.59 -14.16 8.60
CA SER A 117 7.19 -13.89 9.98
C SER A 117 7.58 -15.05 10.90
N PRO A 118 8.07 -14.78 12.14
CA PRO A 118 8.10 -13.48 12.82
C PRO A 118 9.34 -12.61 12.53
N ASP A 119 10.19 -12.99 11.57
CA ASP A 119 11.37 -12.20 11.19
C ASP A 119 10.97 -10.97 10.36
N CYS A 120 11.56 -9.83 10.69
CA CYS A 120 11.26 -8.58 10.00
C CYS A 120 12.50 -7.74 9.73
N SER A 121 12.36 -6.85 8.75
CA SER A 121 13.32 -5.78 8.58
C SER A 121 13.20 -4.81 9.75
N LEU A 122 14.33 -4.28 10.23
CA LEU A 122 14.36 -3.30 11.32
C LEU A 122 13.44 -2.10 11.04
N GLY A 123 13.43 -1.61 9.81
CA GLY A 123 12.63 -0.47 9.39
C GLY A 123 11.12 -0.77 9.42
N LEU A 124 10.71 -2.02 9.14
CA LEU A 124 9.31 -2.42 9.31
C LEU A 124 8.91 -2.33 10.79
N ALA A 125 9.70 -2.90 11.70
CA ALA A 125 9.43 -2.85 13.14
C ALA A 125 9.36 -1.40 13.68
N LEU A 126 10.21 -0.51 13.18
CA LEU A 126 10.21 0.92 13.56
C LEU A 126 9.07 1.73 12.95
N SER A 127 8.46 1.26 11.85
CA SER A 127 7.32 1.93 11.23
C SER A 127 6.00 1.72 11.99
N CYS A 128 5.98 0.77 12.92
CA CYS A 128 4.80 0.39 13.70
C CYS A 128 4.48 1.45 14.76
N THR A 129 3.25 1.96 14.77
CA THR A 129 2.81 2.96 15.77
C THR A 129 2.69 2.38 17.18
N LYS A 130 2.50 1.06 17.30
CA LYS A 130 2.42 0.32 18.57
C LYS A 130 3.05 -1.07 18.41
N GLY A 131 3.94 -1.43 19.33
CA GLY A 131 4.71 -2.68 19.24
C GLY A 131 5.53 -2.74 17.96
N CYS A 132 5.98 -3.94 17.56
CA CYS A 132 6.77 -4.12 16.34
C CYS A 132 6.02 -4.92 15.28
N CYS A 133 4.71 -4.72 15.12
CA CYS A 133 3.91 -5.42 14.10
C CYS A 133 4.01 -6.96 14.12
N GLY A 134 4.24 -7.57 15.29
CA GLY A 134 4.39 -9.03 15.41
C GLY A 134 5.77 -9.56 15.01
N CYS A 135 6.76 -8.68 14.84
CA CYS A 135 8.13 -9.05 14.59
C CYS A 135 8.83 -9.47 15.90
N GLU A 136 9.65 -10.50 15.85
CA GLU A 136 10.48 -10.97 16.97
C GLU A 136 11.95 -10.65 16.71
N ASP A 137 12.52 -11.20 15.64
CA ASP A 137 13.88 -10.95 15.21
C ASP A 137 13.95 -9.88 14.12
N LEU A 138 14.93 -8.98 14.26
CA LEU A 138 15.07 -7.80 13.42
C LEU A 138 16.37 -7.88 12.62
N PHE A 139 16.24 -7.66 11.32
CA PHE A 139 17.32 -7.83 10.36
C PHE A 139 17.58 -6.55 9.56
N VAL A 140 18.82 -6.43 9.10
CA VAL A 140 19.29 -5.37 8.20
C VAL A 140 19.88 -6.02 6.95
N CYS A 141 19.51 -5.50 5.78
CA CYS A 141 20.01 -6.00 4.52
C CYS A 141 21.40 -5.44 4.22
N GLU A 142 22.40 -6.31 4.11
CA GLU A 142 23.77 -5.92 3.74
C GLU A 142 24.28 -6.86 2.66
N ASN A 143 24.85 -6.30 1.58
CA ASN A 143 25.42 -7.07 0.46
C ASN A 143 24.45 -8.11 -0.14
N GLY A 144 23.14 -7.85 -0.10
CA GLY A 144 22.11 -8.75 -0.60
C GLY A 144 21.74 -9.92 0.32
N GLY A 145 22.20 -9.91 1.58
CA GLY A 145 21.80 -10.86 2.61
C GLY A 145 21.21 -10.18 3.84
N TRP A 146 20.31 -10.87 4.53
CA TRP A 146 19.81 -10.43 5.83
C TRP A 146 20.81 -10.75 6.93
N ASN A 147 21.19 -9.73 7.68
CA ASN A 147 22.04 -9.86 8.86
C ASN A 147 21.21 -9.57 10.11
N PRO A 148 21.30 -10.42 11.14
CA PRO A 148 20.61 -10.18 12.41
C PRO A 148 21.16 -8.92 13.06
N TRP A 149 20.26 -8.08 13.55
CA TRP A 149 20.60 -6.78 14.11
C TRP A 149 20.09 -6.61 15.55
N GLY A 150 18.88 -7.10 15.81
CA GLY A 150 18.21 -6.87 17.08
C GLY A 150 17.00 -7.74 17.26
N VAL A 151 16.30 -7.49 18.36
CA VAL A 151 15.04 -8.13 18.70
C VAL A 151 14.00 -7.08 19.02
N CYS A 152 12.74 -7.41 18.81
CA CYS A 152 11.63 -6.68 19.40
C CYS A 152 11.11 -7.42 20.63
N GLY A 153 10.95 -6.69 21.74
CA GLY A 153 10.26 -7.17 22.92
C GLY A 153 9.22 -6.17 23.41
N ASP A 154 8.70 -6.40 24.62
CA ASP A 154 7.65 -5.56 25.23
C ASP A 154 8.08 -4.10 25.41
N ALA A 155 9.38 -3.85 25.55
CA ALA A 155 9.96 -2.51 25.66
C ALA A 155 10.26 -1.84 24.31
N GLY A 156 9.93 -2.50 23.19
CA GLY A 156 10.25 -2.05 21.84
C GLY A 156 11.50 -2.71 21.25
N VAL A 157 12.10 -2.02 20.28
CA VAL A 157 13.25 -2.51 19.51
C VAL A 157 14.54 -2.40 20.33
N THR A 158 15.27 -3.50 20.46
CA THR A 158 16.57 -3.56 21.14
C THR A 158 17.64 -4.11 20.20
N LYS A 159 18.73 -3.35 20.02
CA LYS A 159 19.89 -3.83 19.26
C LYS A 159 20.59 -4.96 20.02
N THR A 160 20.86 -6.08 19.34
CA THR A 160 21.64 -7.20 19.89
C THR A 160 23.07 -7.12 19.36
N GLY A 161 24.02 -6.87 20.26
CA GLY A 161 25.45 -6.74 19.91
C GLY A 161 25.96 -5.30 20.06
N LYS A 162 27.16 -5.18 20.65
CA LYS A 162 27.87 -3.91 20.91
C LYS A 162 28.11 -3.13 19.61
#